data_AF-A0A2M8RV67-F1
#
_entry.id   AF-A0A2M8RV67-F1
#
_cell.length_a   1.000
_cell.length_b   1.000
_cell.length_c   1.000
_cell.angle_alpha   90.00
_cell.angle_beta   90.00
_cell.angle_gamma   90.00
#
_symmetry.space_group_name_H-M   'P 1'
#
loop_
_entity.id
_entity.type
_entity.pdbx_description
1 polymer ?
#
loop_
_entity_poly.entity_id
_entity_poly.type
_entity_poly.pdbx_seq_one_letter_code
_entity_poly.pdbx_strand_id
1 'polypeptide(L)' 'MSGTSPIEVFETASGMNPTSLKIVLTVIFVAGVLLAYAWAVNSGFKGFTLGNGTIWSFLILVLKGLALLICLILFFIY' A
#
# COMPACT_ATOMS: atom_id res chain seq x y z
N MET A 1 -13.82 -33.81 5.11
CA MET A 1 -13.93 -32.47 4.51
C MET A 1 -12.52 -31.92 4.39
N SER A 2 -11.88 -32.20 3.25
CA SER A 2 -10.50 -31.79 2.98
C SER A 2 -10.43 -30.27 2.91
N GLY A 3 -9.48 -29.69 3.64
CA GLY A 3 -9.27 -28.25 3.70
C GLY A 3 -9.01 -27.65 2.34
N THR A 4 -10.01 -26.98 1.78
CA THR A 4 -9.87 -26.13 0.60
C THR A 4 -9.08 -24.90 1.01
N SER A 5 -8.00 -24.61 0.30
CA SER A 5 -7.19 -23.44 0.62
C SER A 5 -7.99 -22.16 0.34
N PRO A 6 -7.85 -21.09 1.15
CA PRO A 6 -8.56 -19.82 0.93
C PRO A 6 -8.37 -19.26 -0.49
N ILE A 7 -7.21 -19.55 -1.10
CA ILE A 7 -6.85 -19.16 -2.46
C ILE A 7 -7.71 -19.87 -3.50
N GLU A 8 -7.92 -21.19 -3.36
CA GLU A 8 -8.78 -21.97 -4.26
C GLU A 8 -10.26 -21.55 -4.16
N VAL A 9 -10.73 -21.24 -2.94
CA VAL A 9 -12.10 -20.77 -2.73
C VAL A 9 -12.32 -19.42 -3.43
N PHE A 10 -11.36 -18.50 -3.30
CA PHE A 10 -11.39 -17.21 -3.98
C PHE A 10 -11.35 -17.36 -5.50
N GLU A 11 -10.46 -18.19 -6.04
CA GLU A 11 -10.34 -18.42 -7.49
C GLU A 11 -11.65 -18.99 -8.06
N THR A 12 -12.25 -19.95 -7.37
CA THR A 12 -13.52 -20.58 -7.78
C THR A 12 -14.69 -19.59 -7.75
N ALA A 13 -14.79 -18.75 -6.72
CA ALA A 13 -15.89 -17.79 -6.57
C ALA A 13 -15.75 -16.55 -7.45
N SER A 14 -14.52 -16.06 -7.65
CA SER A 14 -14.24 -14.83 -8.39
C SER A 14 -13.98 -15.05 -9.88
N GLY A 15 -13.63 -16.28 -10.29
CA GLY A 15 -13.19 -16.59 -11.65
C GLY A 15 -11.86 -15.92 -12.05
N MET A 16 -11.15 -15.32 -11.09
CA MET A 16 -9.89 -14.60 -11.33
C MET A 16 -8.71 -15.39 -10.76
N ASN A 17 -7.62 -15.42 -11.52
CA ASN A 17 -6.37 -15.99 -11.06
C ASN A 17 -5.79 -15.12 -9.90
N PRO A 18 -5.66 -15.67 -8.67
CA PRO A 18 -5.24 -14.92 -7.48
C PRO A 18 -3.84 -14.32 -7.63
N THR A 19 -2.93 -15.04 -8.29
CA THR A 19 -1.54 -14.60 -8.52
C THR A 19 -1.50 -13.38 -9.43
N SER A 20 -2.29 -13.38 -10.49
CA SER A 20 -2.38 -12.24 -11.42
C SER A 20 -2.93 -10.99 -10.73
N LEU A 21 -3.95 -11.16 -9.87
CA LEU A 21 -4.48 -10.06 -9.06
C LEU A 21 -3.43 -9.51 -8.10
N LYS A 22 -2.68 -10.38 -7.41
CA LYS A 22 -1.57 -9.99 -6.53
C LYS A 22 -0.51 -9.16 -7.27
N ILE A 23 -0.17 -9.55 -8.49
CA ILE A 23 0.81 -8.82 -9.33
C ILE A 23 0.28 -7.43 -9.69
N VAL A 24 -0.95 -7.33 -10.20
CA VAL A 24 -1.56 -6.04 -10.58
C VAL A 24 -1.64 -5.10 -9.38
N LEU A 25 -2.06 -5.60 -8.23
CA LEU A 25 -2.14 -4.81 -7.00
C LEU A 25 -0.76 -4.31 -6.56
N THR A 26 0.27 -5.17 -6.68
CA THR A 26 1.66 -4.80 -6.40
C THR A 26 2.15 -3.69 -7.34
N VAL A 27 1.85 -3.77 -8.63
CA VAL A 27 2.25 -2.75 -9.61
C VAL A 27 1.57 -1.40 -9.33
N ILE A 28 0.26 -1.41 -9.08
CA ILE A 28 -0.49 -0.20 -8.69
C ILE A 28 0.10 0.40 -7.41
N PHE A 29 0.49 -0.45 -6.47
CA PHE A 29 1.08 -0.01 -5.22
C PHE A 29 2.45 0.64 -5.41
N VAL A 30 3.35 -0.02 -6.15
CA VAL A 30 4.68 0.54 -6.48
C VAL A 30 4.52 1.88 -7.20
N ALA A 31 3.59 1.97 -8.15
CA ALA A 31 3.28 3.23 -8.83
C ALA A 31 2.78 4.31 -7.84
N GLY A 32 1.91 3.95 -6.89
CA GLY A 32 1.45 4.85 -5.84
C GLY A 32 2.57 5.34 -4.92
N VAL A 33 3.50 4.47 -4.53
CA VAL A 33 4.67 4.84 -3.72
C VAL A 33 5.61 5.76 -4.50
N LEU A 34 5.89 5.45 -5.76
CA LEU A 34 6.70 6.31 -6.64
C LEU A 34 6.06 7.67 -6.85
N LEU A 35 4.73 7.72 -7.00
CA LEU A 35 3.97 8.96 -7.12
C LEU A 35 4.03 9.76 -5.81
N ALA A 36 3.88 9.12 -4.65
CA ALA A 36 4.00 9.77 -3.36
C ALA A 36 5.42 10.33 -3.12
N TYR A 37 6.45 9.59 -3.55
CA TYR A 37 7.84 10.04 -3.52
C TYR A 37 8.06 11.25 -4.44
N ALA A 38 7.64 11.16 -5.71
CA ALA A 38 7.75 12.24 -6.67
C ALA A 38 7.00 13.50 -6.20
N TRP A 39 5.82 13.31 -5.61
CA TRP A 39 5.06 14.38 -4.98
C TRP A 39 5.79 15.00 -3.79
N ALA A 40 6.37 14.17 -2.91
CA ALA A 40 7.13 14.65 -1.75
C ALA A 40 8.36 15.48 -2.15
N VAL A 41 9.09 15.03 -3.17
CA VAL A 41 10.29 15.71 -3.71
C VAL A 41 9.91 17.01 -4.43
N ASN A 42 8.84 17.02 -5.22
CA ASN A 42 8.47 18.17 -6.04
C ASN A 42 7.66 19.24 -5.27
N SER A 43 6.83 18.84 -4.31
CA SER A 43 5.82 19.75 -3.73
C SER A 43 5.54 19.50 -2.24
N GLY A 44 5.64 18.25 -1.77
CA GLY A 44 5.28 17.88 -0.41
C GLY A 44 6.13 18.57 0.65
N PHE A 45 7.45 18.69 0.46
CA PHE A 45 8.29 19.43 1.40
C PHE A 45 8.01 20.93 1.42
N LYS A 46 7.78 21.56 0.25
CA LYS A 46 7.44 22.99 0.16
C LYS A 46 6.09 23.33 0.84
N GLY A 47 5.07 22.49 0.63
CA GLY A 47 3.76 22.65 1.27
C GLY A 47 3.81 22.39 2.78
N PHE A 48 4.62 21.43 3.21
CA PHE A 48 4.83 21.10 4.62
C PHE A 48 5.62 22.18 5.37
N THR A 49 6.58 22.83 4.72
CA THR A 49 7.32 23.99 5.28
C THR A 49 6.48 25.27 5.31
N LEU A 50 5.48 25.42 4.42
CA LEU A 50 4.60 26.60 4.39
C LEU A 50 3.51 26.56 5.48
N GLY A 51 3.07 25.36 5.86
CA GLY A 51 1.99 25.16 6.84
C GLY A 51 2.51 24.73 8.20
N ASN A 52 3.18 25.62 8.95
CA ASN A 52 3.50 25.44 10.39
C ASN A 52 3.94 24.01 10.80
N GLY A 53 4.68 23.32 9.93
CA GLY A 53 4.94 21.89 10.02
C GLY A 53 5.93 21.58 11.13
N THR A 54 5.41 21.31 12.34
CA THR A 54 6.23 20.83 13.45
C THR A 54 6.74 19.43 13.18
N ILE A 55 7.85 19.04 13.82
CA ILE A 55 8.48 17.71 13.69
C ILE A 55 7.48 16.55 13.86
N TRP A 56 6.44 16.78 14.66
CA TRP A 56 5.33 15.85 14.92
C TRP A 56 4.46 15.57 13.69
N SER A 57 4.22 16.55 12.83
CA SER A 57 3.44 16.36 11.61
C SER A 57 4.18 15.47 10.60
N PHE A 58 5.51 15.51 10.61
CA PHE A 58 6.35 14.67 9.75
C PHE A 58 6.34 13.24 10.27
N LEU A 59 6.47 13.08 11.59
CA LEU A 59 6.35 11.80 12.26
C LEU A 59 5.01 11.11 11.96
N ILE A 60 3.89 11.86 11.99
CA ILE A 60 2.55 11.32 11.64
C ILE A 60 2.49 10.85 10.19
N LEU A 61 3.10 11.59 9.26
CA LEU A 61 3.11 11.22 7.85
C LEU A 61 3.92 9.94 7.60
N VAL A 62 5.07 9.81 8.25
CA VAL A 62 5.89 8.59 8.25
C VAL A 62 5.11 7.42 8.87
N LEU A 63 4.43 7.64 10.00
CA LEU A 63 3.63 6.62 10.68
C LEU A 63 2.47 6.12 9.81
N LYS A 64 1.79 7.02 9.09
CA LYS A 64 0.74 6.66 8.13
C LYS A 64 1.28 5.84 6.97
N GLY A 65 2.46 6.19 6.44
CA GLY A 65 3.14 5.39 5.40
C GLY A 65 3.50 3.99 5.90
N LEU A 66 4.02 3.88 7.12
CA LEU A 66 4.37 2.62 7.78
C LEU A 66 3.14 1.73 8.03
N ALA A 67 2.03 2.30 8.51
CA ALA A 67 0.78 1.57 8.70
C ALA A 67 0.25 0.98 7.39
N LEU A 68 0.37 1.74 6.30
CA LEU A 68 -0.03 1.29 4.97
C LEU A 68 0.85 0.13 4.47
N LEU A 69 2.16 0.18 4.70
CA LEU A 69 3.07 -0.94 4.45
C LEU A 69 2.73 -2.18 5.28
N ILE A 70 2.37 -2.03 6.55
CA ILE A 70 1.97 -3.15 7.42
C ILE A 70 0.67 -3.80 6.92
N CYS A 71 -0.34 -3.01 6.56
CA CYS A 71 -1.57 -3.54 5.95
C CYS A 71 -1.29 -4.33 4.68
N LEU A 72 -0.31 -3.88 3.88
CA LEU A 72 0.08 -4.55 2.65
C LEU A 72 0.77 -5.89 2.92
N ILE A 73 1.74 -5.91 3.84
CA ILE A 73 2.43 -7.15 4.24
C ILE A 73 1.42 -8.17 4.76
N LEU A 74 0.47 -7.74 5.58
CA LEU A 74 -0.60 -8.61 6.07
C LEU A 74 -1.46 -9.15 4.93
N PHE A 75 -1.88 -8.32 3.98
CA PHE A 75 -2.72 -8.75 2.84
C PHE A 75 -2.02 -9.75 1.90
N PHE A 76 -0.70 -9.66 1.75
CA PHE A 76 0.03 -10.56 0.85
C PHE A 76 0.50 -11.85 1.53
N ILE A 77 0.78 -11.80 2.84
CA ILE A 77 1.31 -12.94 3.62
C ILE A 77 0.19 -13.79 4.25
N TYR A 78 -0.86 -13.16 4.77
CA TYR A 78 -1.99 -13.84 5.42
C TYR A 78 -3.23 -13.83 4.52
#